data_AF-A0A835SEC0-F1
#
_entry.id   AF-A0A835SEC0-F1
#
_cell.length_a   1.000
_cell.length_b   1.000
_cell.length_c   1.000
_cell.angle_alpha   90.00
_cell.angle_beta   90.00
_cell.angle_gamma   90.00
#
_symmetry.space_group_name_H-M   'P 1'
#
loop_
_entity.id
_entity.type
_entity.pdbx_description
1 polymer ?
#
loop_
_entity_poly.entity_id
_entity_poly.type
_entity_poly.pdbx_seq_one_letter_code
_entity_poly.pdbx_strand_id
1 'polypeptide(L)'
;MFLQWKLTLQKPKTIRNLIITIVGISIIAFLLNTAFGNTCGIQHFNLISDIETFEKTLDPEFCEEVVENILTFNEQCDADIEILDCG
;
A
#
# COMPACT_ATOMS: atom_id res chain seq x y z
N MET A 1 -53.71 -13.36 -4.28
CA MET A 1 -53.43 -11.94 -4.58
C MET A 1 -51.92 -11.75 -4.45
N PHE A 2 -51.18 -11.92 -5.55
CA PHE A 2 -49.72 -11.81 -5.56
C PHE A 2 -49.36 -10.36 -5.89
N LEU A 3 -48.80 -9.66 -4.90
CA LEU A 3 -48.32 -8.29 -5.03
C LEU A 3 -47.20 -8.31 -6.07
N GLN A 4 -47.47 -7.82 -7.28
CA GLN A 4 -46.47 -7.59 -8.31
C GLN A 4 -45.48 -6.57 -7.75
N TRP A 5 -44.36 -7.06 -7.19
CA TRP A 5 -43.21 -6.26 -6.85
C TRP A 5 -42.62 -5.74 -8.16
N LYS A 6 -43.21 -4.64 -8.63
CA LYS A 6 -42.71 -3.82 -9.71
C LYS A 6 -41.46 -3.15 -9.17
N LEU A 7 -40.35 -3.90 -9.14
CA LEU A 7 -39.03 -3.32 -9.25
C LEU A 7 -39.11 -2.49 -10.53
N THR A 8 -39.29 -1.19 -10.35
CA THR A 8 -39.24 -0.21 -11.41
C THR A 8 -37.85 -0.36 -11.98
N LEU A 9 -37.78 -1.13 -13.06
CA LEU A 9 -36.57 -1.48 -13.77
C LEU A 9 -35.88 -0.16 -14.07
N GLN A 10 -34.90 0.19 -13.24
CA GLN A 10 -34.14 1.41 -13.35
C GLN A 10 -33.62 1.40 -14.78
N LYS A 11 -33.97 2.43 -15.57
CA LYS A 11 -33.80 2.43 -17.04
C LYS A 11 -32.47 1.77 -17.40
N PRO A 12 -32.41 0.83 -18.35
CA PRO A 12 -31.20 0.02 -18.61
C PRO A 12 -29.96 0.88 -18.88
N LYS A 13 -30.17 2.10 -19.39
CA LYS A 13 -29.13 3.13 -19.58
C LYS A 13 -28.50 3.63 -18.26
N THR A 14 -29.28 3.77 -17.19
CA THR A 14 -28.80 4.20 -15.86
C THR A 14 -28.01 3.10 -15.16
N ILE A 15 -28.47 1.84 -15.28
CA ILE A 15 -27.73 0.67 -14.74
C ILE A 15 -26.39 0.52 -15.45
N ARG A 16 -26.38 0.61 -16.79
CA ARG A 16 -25.15 0.55 -17.59
C ARG A 16 -24.15 1.64 -17.18
N ASN A 17 -24.61 2.87 -16.99
CA ASN A 17 -23.74 3.94 -16.52
C ASN A 17 -23.18 3.66 -15.12
N LEU A 18 -24.00 3.19 -14.17
CA LEU A 18 -23.54 2.81 -12.83
C LEU A 18 -22.45 1.74 -12.87
N ILE A 19 -22.61 0.69 -13.68
CA ILE A 19 -21.62 -0.37 -13.85
C ILE A 19 -20.31 0.20 -14.39
N ILE A 20 -20.37 1.06 -15.42
CA ILE A 20 -19.18 1.69 -16.00
C ILE A 20 -18.45 2.54 -14.94
N THR A 21 -19.18 3.29 -14.12
CA THR A 21 -18.56 4.09 -13.05
C THR A 21 -17.85 3.22 -12.03
N ILE A 22 -18.47 2.12 -11.59
CA ILE A 22 -17.88 1.20 -10.61
C ILE A 22 -16.63 0.51 -11.17
N VAL A 23 -16.70 0.05 -12.43
CA VAL A 23 -15.56 -0.57 -13.10
C VAL A 23 -14.42 0.43 -13.27
N GLY A 24 -14.72 1.65 -13.69
CA GLY A 24 -13.72 2.72 -13.80
C GLY A 24 -13.02 3.01 -12.48
N ILE A 25 -13.78 3.14 -11.38
CA ILE A 25 -13.22 3.34 -10.04
C ILE A 25 -12.36 2.15 -9.62
N SER A 26 -12.80 0.91 -9.89
CA SER A 26 -12.02 -0.29 -9.55
C SER A 26 -10.70 -0.36 -10.31
N ILE A 27 -10.69 0.00 -11.60
CA ILE A 27 -9.47 0.04 -12.40
C ILE A 27 -8.50 1.10 -11.85
N ILE A 28 -9.00 2.30 -11.54
CA ILE A 28 -8.17 3.36 -10.94
C ILE A 28 -7.61 2.91 -9.59
N ALA A 29 -8.45 2.33 -8.72
CA ALA A 29 -8.03 1.83 -7.42
C ALA A 29 -6.98 0.70 -7.55
N PHE A 30 -7.13 -0.19 -8.53
CA PHE A 30 -6.15 -1.24 -8.82
C PHE A 30 -4.83 -0.65 -9.31
N LEU A 31 -4.86 0.32 -10.23
CA LEU A 31 -3.66 1.00 -10.72
C LEU A 31 -2.94 1.76 -9.60
N LEU A 32 -3.68 2.42 -8.71
CA LEU A 32 -3.12 3.05 -7.52
C LEU A 32 -2.50 1.99 -6.60
N ASN A 33 -3.17 0.86 -6.35
CA ASN A 33 -2.58 -0.23 -5.57
C ASN A 33 -1.35 -0.85 -6.24
N THR A 34 -1.21 -0.85 -7.56
CA THR A 34 0.03 -1.32 -8.20
C THR A 34 1.13 -0.27 -8.18
N ALA A 35 0.78 1.02 -8.24
CA ALA A 35 1.74 2.12 -8.20
C ALA A 35 2.23 2.43 -6.78
N PHE A 36 1.38 2.20 -5.78
CA PHE A 36 1.63 2.44 -4.35
C PHE A 36 1.66 1.12 -3.55
N GLY A 37 1.75 -0.02 -4.23
CA GLY A 37 1.54 -1.37 -3.69
C GLY A 37 2.57 -1.87 -2.71
N ASN A 38 3.75 -1.24 -2.72
CA ASN A 38 4.68 -1.31 -1.61
C ASN A 38 4.46 -0.04 -0.83
N THR A 39 3.77 -0.16 0.29
CA THR A 39 3.40 0.96 1.14
C THR A 39 4.66 1.52 1.80
N CYS A 40 5.42 2.29 1.04
CA CYS A 40 6.63 2.97 1.48
C CYS A 40 6.38 3.73 2.78
N GLY A 41 5.18 4.30 2.96
CA GLY A 41 4.81 4.94 4.24
C GLY A 41 4.81 4.00 5.45
N ILE A 42 4.32 2.76 5.30
CA ILE A 42 4.31 1.76 6.39
C ILE A 42 5.72 1.20 6.60
N GLN A 43 6.43 0.87 5.51
CA GLN A 43 7.81 0.38 5.59
C GLN A 43 8.73 1.43 6.23
N HIS A 44 8.58 2.71 5.90
CA HIS A 44 9.32 3.80 6.50
C HIS A 44 9.04 3.93 8.01
N PHE A 45 7.79 3.74 8.44
CA PHE A 45 7.45 3.75 9.86
C PHE A 45 8.12 2.60 10.62
N ASN A 46 8.10 1.39 10.05
CA ASN A 46 8.79 0.23 10.64
C ASN A 46 10.30 0.46 10.70
N LEU A 47 10.89 0.98 9.63
CA LEU A 47 12.32 1.27 9.55
C LEU A 47 12.79 2.24 10.65
N ILE A 48 12.00 3.26 10.96
CA ILE A 48 12.28 4.17 12.09
C ILE A 48 12.27 3.41 13.42
N SER A 49 11.29 2.52 13.62
CA SER A 49 11.20 1.70 14.84
C SER A 49 12.38 0.75 14.97
N ASP A 50 12.84 0.17 13.86
CA ASP A 50 13.97 -0.75 13.82
C ASP A 50 15.26 0.01 14.12
N ILE A 51 15.47 1.19 13.54
CA ILE A 51 16.60 2.07 13.88
C ILE A 51 16.58 2.46 15.37
N GLU A 52 15.43 2.86 15.91
CA GLU A 52 15.30 3.20 17.34
C GLU A 52 15.61 2.00 18.24
N THR A 53 15.24 0.79 17.81
CA THR A 53 15.55 -0.44 18.54
C THR A 53 17.05 -0.71 18.51
N PHE A 54 17.69 -0.57 17.35
CA PHE A 54 19.13 -0.71 17.21
C PHE A 54 19.89 0.29 18.09
N GLU A 55 19.48 1.56 18.12
CA GLU A 55 20.12 2.57 18.98
C GLU A 55 20.07 2.20 20.47
N LYS A 56 19.05 1.43 20.90
CA LYS A 56 18.90 0.97 22.28
C LYS A 56 19.66 -0.31 22.58
N THR A 57 19.69 -1.26 21.65
CA THR A 57 20.31 -2.57 21.85
C THR A 57 21.80 -2.55 21.52
N LEU A 58 22.21 -1.73 20.55
CA LEU A 58 23.54 -1.68 19.94
C LEU A 58 24.00 -3.07 19.48
N ASP A 59 23.05 -3.89 19.01
CA ASP A 59 23.30 -5.25 18.56
C ASP A 59 23.78 -5.22 17.09
N PRO A 60 25.02 -5.66 16.82
CA PRO A 60 25.58 -5.64 15.47
C PRO A 60 24.87 -6.58 14.50
N GLU A 61 24.34 -7.72 14.97
CA GLU A 61 23.58 -8.65 14.10
C GLU A 61 22.27 -8.00 13.65
N PHE A 62 21.61 -7.29 14.56
CA PHE A 62 20.40 -6.53 14.25
C PHE A 62 20.68 -5.32 13.35
N CYS A 63 21.86 -4.69 13.46
CA CYS A 63 22.26 -3.61 12.57
C CYS A 63 22.34 -4.05 11.11
N GLU A 64 22.91 -5.23 10.84
CA GLU A 64 22.96 -5.79 9.48
C GLU A 64 21.57 -6.01 8.90
N GLU A 65 20.61 -6.50 9.71
CA GLU A 65 19.21 -6.65 9.33
C GLU A 65 18.56 -5.29 8.99
N VAL A 66 18.81 -4.26 9.81
CA VAL A 66 18.33 -2.89 9.56
C VAL A 66 18.92 -2.33 8.25
N VAL A 67 20.20 -2.56 7.98
CA VAL A 67 20.86 -2.14 6.74
C VAL A 67 20.26 -2.81 5.50
N GLU A 68 19.99 -4.12 5.55
CA GLU A 68 19.31 -4.84 4.46
C GLU A 68 17.91 -4.28 4.19
N ASN A 69 17.17 -3.96 5.27
CA ASN A 69 15.87 -3.34 5.18
C ASN A 69 15.93 -1.92 4.58
N ILE A 70 16.96 -1.11 4.90
CA ILE A 70 17.19 0.20 4.30
C ILE A 70 17.46 0.10 2.79
N LEU A 71 18.33 -0.83 2.38
CA LEU A 71 18.64 -1.06 0.96
C LEU A 71 17.38 -1.45 0.17
N THR A 72 16.62 -2.39 0.73
CA THR A 72 15.37 -2.86 0.14
C THR A 72 14.34 -1.73 0.04
N PHE A 73 14.26 -0.88 1.06
CA PHE A 73 13.38 0.29 1.06
C PHE A 73 13.80 1.31 -0.01
N ASN A 74 15.08 1.65 -0.09
CA ASN A 74 15.60 2.60 -1.06
C ASN A 74 15.32 2.16 -2.51
N GLU A 75 15.50 0.86 -2.82
CA GLU A 75 15.18 0.31 -4.15
C GLU A 75 13.68 0.34 -4.43
N GLN A 76 12.84 -0.10 -3.50
CA GLN A 76 11.40 -0.22 -3.72
C GLN A 76 10.67 1.12 -3.76
N CYS A 77 11.20 2.11 -3.02
CA CYS A 77 10.54 3.39 -2.79
C CYS A 77 11.23 4.56 -3.48
N ASP A 78 12.27 4.30 -4.27
CA ASP A 78 13.09 5.34 -4.92
C ASP A 78 13.52 6.41 -3.90
N ALA A 79 14.04 5.93 -2.77
CA ALA A 79 14.43 6.75 -1.63
C ALA A 79 15.95 6.69 -1.43
N ASP A 80 16.50 7.73 -0.79
CA ASP A 80 17.93 7.88 -0.52
C ASP A 80 18.21 7.93 0.99
N ILE A 81 17.74 6.91 1.74
CA ILE A 81 18.08 6.78 3.17
C ILE A 81 19.55 6.37 3.30
N GLU A 82 20.29 7.05 4.17
CA GLU A 82 21.70 6.74 4.43
C GLU A 82 21.85 5.37 5.11
N ILE A 83 22.86 4.61 4.68
CA ILE A 83 23.15 3.28 5.22
C ILE A 83 23.87 3.45 6.56
N LEU A 84 23.43 2.72 7.59
CA LEU A 84 24.07 2.73 8.91
C LEU A 84 25.45 2.04 8.85
N ASP A 85 26.43 2.63 9.52
CA ASP A 85 27.72 2.01 9.77
C ASP A 85 27.60 1.13 11.02
N CYS A 86 27.58 -0.19 10.81
CA CYS A 86 27.38 -1.17 11.86
C CYS A 86 28.65 -1.50 12.67
N GLY A 87 29.76 -0.78 12.42
CA GLY A 87 31.03 -0.90 13.16
C GLY A 87 32.05 -1.82 12.52
#